data_AF-A0A833WD48-F1
#
_entry.id   AF-A0A833WD48-F1
#
_cell.length_a   1.000
_cell.length_b   1.000
_cell.length_c   1.000
_cell.angle_alpha   90.00
_cell.angle_beta   90.00
_cell.angle_gamma   90.00
#
_symmetry.space_group_name_H-M   'P 1'
#
loop_
_entity.id
_entity.type
_entity.pdbx_description
1 polymer ?
#
loop_
_entity_poly.entity_id
_entity_poly.type
_entity_poly.pdbx_seq_one_letter_code
_entity_poly.pdbx_strand_id
1 'polypeptide(L)'
;MPLDSRREVPFAPLNLTLNQQQHCQDLTFQLLDRTLRSFDERDASRDPVSGSPRHHASLDSTRWKQLRTQTNASLYSERTSDTNTPRDLHLPGDNWDNPCVLLAVGTIESNLSGVMFGLETPDFLSIQVRSETLGKQPLDGAVLAQLAGLTEADPFQFMGVTWMVGEQSWPLNKVVRPRDFMQQELSVVRMGSELDTR
;
A
#
# COMPACT_ATOMS: atom_id res chain seq x y z
N MET A 1 -17.73 -26.88 18.54
CA MET A 1 -17.11 -26.37 17.30
C MET A 1 -15.61 -26.32 17.58
N PRO A 2 -14.80 -27.23 17.05
CA PRO A 2 -13.38 -27.21 17.35
C PRO A 2 -12.72 -26.06 16.57
N LEU A 3 -12.20 -25.08 17.30
CA LEU A 3 -11.18 -24.15 16.79
C LEU A 3 -9.89 -24.95 16.66
N ASP A 4 -9.69 -25.65 15.55
CA ASP A 4 -8.38 -26.22 15.26
C ASP A 4 -8.16 -26.27 13.75
N SER A 5 -7.64 -25.16 13.25
CA SER A 5 -6.99 -25.03 11.95
C SER A 5 -6.11 -23.80 12.02
N ARG A 6 -5.10 -23.78 12.91
CA ARG A 6 -3.91 -22.97 12.62
C ARG A 6 -3.35 -23.58 11.33
N ARG A 7 -3.73 -23.01 10.19
CA ARG A 7 -3.09 -23.36 8.91
C ARG A 7 -1.63 -23.00 9.09
N GLU A 8 -0.78 -24.03 9.18
CA GLU A 8 0.66 -23.83 9.28
C GLU A 8 1.13 -23.10 8.03
N VAL A 9 2.03 -22.14 8.22
CA VAL A 9 2.68 -21.42 7.12
C VAL A 9 3.30 -22.49 6.21
N PRO A 10 2.87 -22.61 4.93
CA PRO A 10 3.30 -23.71 4.07
C PRO A 10 4.75 -23.54 3.58
N PHE A 11 5.44 -22.48 4.03
CA PHE A 11 6.78 -22.12 3.63
C PHE A 11 7.73 -22.17 4.83
N ALA A 12 8.94 -22.68 4.60
CA ALA A 12 10.03 -22.54 5.55
C ALA A 12 10.45 -21.05 5.70
N PRO A 13 11.07 -20.66 6.83
CA PRO A 13 11.62 -19.32 6.99
C PRO A 13 12.50 -18.91 5.81
N LEU A 14 12.28 -17.72 5.26
CA LEU A 14 12.98 -17.25 4.08
C LEU A 14 14.37 -16.74 4.48
N ASN A 15 15.39 -17.58 4.29
CA ASN A 15 16.78 -17.22 4.54
C ASN A 15 17.36 -16.44 3.35
N LEU A 16 17.36 -15.12 3.46
CA LEU A 16 17.95 -14.24 2.45
C LEU A 16 19.46 -14.10 2.67
N THR A 17 20.24 -14.18 1.60
CA THR A 17 21.65 -13.78 1.62
C THR A 17 21.78 -12.27 1.76
N LEU A 18 22.94 -11.78 2.21
CA LEU A 18 23.23 -10.33 2.30
C LEU A 18 22.93 -9.59 1.00
N ASN A 19 23.32 -10.17 -0.14
CA ASN A 19 23.07 -9.58 -1.46
C ASN A 19 21.57 -9.53 -1.80
N GLN A 20 20.81 -10.56 -1.43
CA GLN A 20 19.36 -10.56 -1.65
C GLN A 20 18.65 -9.56 -0.74
N GLN A 21 19.06 -9.45 0.52
CA GLN A 21 18.55 -8.44 1.44
C GLN A 21 18.83 -7.03 0.92
N GLN A 22 20.06 -6.74 0.47
CA GLN A 22 20.41 -5.45 -0.12
C GLN A 22 19.58 -5.16 -1.37
N HIS A 23 19.44 -6.15 -2.26
CA HIS A 23 18.62 -6.00 -3.46
C HIS A 23 17.16 -5.69 -3.14
N CYS A 24 16.58 -6.37 -2.14
CA CYS A 24 15.23 -6.09 -1.68
C CYS A 24 15.12 -4.66 -1.11
N GLN A 25 16.09 -4.24 -0.30
CA GLN A 25 16.14 -2.88 0.25
C GLN A 25 16.20 -1.82 -0.87
N ASP A 26 17.12 -1.98 -1.83
CA ASP A 26 17.30 -1.04 -2.93
C ASP A 26 16.05 -0.94 -3.82
N LEU A 27 15.45 -2.09 -4.16
CA LEU A 27 14.21 -2.14 -4.94
C LEU A 27 13.10 -1.40 -4.23
N THR A 28 12.96 -1.66 -2.93
CA THR A 28 11.93 -1.07 -2.11
C THR A 28 12.08 0.46 -2.00
N PHE A 29 13.31 0.96 -1.79
CA PHE A 29 13.56 2.40 -1.82
C PHE A 29 13.28 3.04 -3.17
N GLN A 30 13.61 2.35 -4.28
CA GLN A 30 13.26 2.83 -5.62
C GLN A 30 11.75 2.94 -5.83
N LEU A 31 10.98 1.95 -5.34
CA LEU A 31 9.52 1.99 -5.41
C LEU A 31 8.95 3.14 -4.60
N LEU A 32 9.48 3.37 -3.40
CA LEU A 32 9.09 4.50 -2.56
C LEU A 32 9.39 5.84 -3.24
N ASP A 33 10.61 6.03 -3.76
CA ASP A 33 11.02 7.29 -4.41
C ASP A 33 10.13 7.61 -5.62
N ARG A 34 9.85 6.61 -6.47
CA ARG A 34 8.95 6.77 -7.62
C ARG A 34 7.54 7.15 -7.19
N THR A 35 7.04 6.49 -6.14
CA THR A 35 5.71 6.75 -5.59
C THR A 35 5.61 8.15 -5.01
N LEU A 36 6.58 8.60 -4.20
CA LEU A 36 6.61 9.95 -3.64
C LEU A 36 6.69 11.02 -4.74
N ARG A 37 7.51 10.79 -5.76
CA ARG A 37 7.60 11.70 -6.91
C ARG A 37 6.27 11.85 -7.63
N SER A 38 5.50 10.77 -7.80
CA SER A 38 4.18 10.85 -8.43
C SER A 38 3.16 11.62 -7.57
N PHE A 39 3.31 11.61 -6.24
CA PHE A 39 2.54 12.48 -5.34
C PHE A 39 2.96 13.94 -5.50
N ASP A 40 4.26 14.25 -5.47
CA ASP A 40 4.78 15.61 -5.62
C ASP A 40 4.37 16.25 -6.96
N GLU A 41 4.45 15.48 -8.06
CA GLU A 41 4.01 15.94 -9.39
C GLU A 41 2.51 16.29 -9.42
N ARG A 42 1.69 15.55 -8.66
CA ARG A 42 0.25 15.81 -8.53
C ARG A 42 -0.01 17.07 -7.69
N ASP A 43 0.69 17.24 -6.57
CA ASP A 43 0.52 18.40 -5.69
C ASP A 43 1.07 19.70 -6.32
N ALA A 44 2.12 19.59 -7.12
CA ALA A 44 2.66 20.71 -7.90
C ALA A 44 1.69 21.19 -9.00
N SER A 45 0.71 20.37 -9.41
CA SER A 45 -0.29 20.76 -10.40
C SER A 45 -1.26 21.80 -9.83
N ARG A 46 -0.96 23.09 -10.06
CA ARG A 46 -1.82 24.20 -9.62
C ARG A 46 -3.02 24.37 -10.53
N ASP A 47 -4.07 24.97 -9.97
CA ASP A 47 -5.16 25.50 -10.78
C ASP A 47 -4.64 26.72 -11.58
N PRO A 48 -4.76 26.74 -12.91
CA PRO A 48 -4.26 27.84 -13.74
C PRO A 48 -5.00 29.17 -13.53
N VAL A 49 -6.19 29.14 -12.91
CA VAL A 49 -7.04 30.32 -12.68
C VAL A 49 -6.88 30.84 -11.25
N SER A 50 -6.90 29.98 -10.23
CA SER A 50 -6.82 30.44 -8.83
C SER A 50 -5.41 30.44 -8.25
N GLY A 51 -4.45 29.73 -8.86
CA GLY A 51 -3.10 29.56 -8.34
C GLY A 51 -3.02 28.81 -7.00
N SER A 52 -4.17 28.39 -6.44
CA SER A 52 -4.26 27.60 -5.22
C SER A 52 -3.89 26.14 -5.51
N PRO A 53 -3.38 25.41 -4.50
CA PRO A 53 -3.26 23.97 -4.59
C PRO A 53 -4.60 23.37 -5.00
N ARG A 54 -4.58 22.47 -5.99
CA ARG A 54 -5.78 21.74 -6.41
C ARG A 54 -6.31 21.00 -5.19
N HIS A 55 -7.57 21.28 -4.82
CA HIS A 55 -8.24 20.60 -3.72
C HIS A 55 -8.13 19.09 -3.95
N HIS A 56 -8.03 18.30 -2.87
CA HIS A 56 -7.77 16.85 -2.86
C HIS A 56 -8.65 15.97 -3.78
N ALA A 57 -9.62 16.54 -4.49
CA ALA A 57 -10.55 15.87 -5.39
C ALA A 57 -10.43 16.28 -6.88
N SER A 58 -9.61 17.27 -7.25
CA SER A 58 -9.49 17.72 -8.65
C SER A 58 -8.32 17.06 -9.38
N LEU A 59 -8.37 15.74 -9.50
CA LEU A 59 -7.47 14.99 -10.36
C LEU A 59 -7.84 15.24 -11.84
N ASP A 60 -6.85 15.15 -12.73
CA ASP A 60 -7.07 15.21 -14.17
C ASP A 60 -8.05 14.10 -14.61
N SER A 61 -9.26 14.49 -15.03
CA SER A 61 -10.34 13.58 -15.38
C SER A 61 -10.10 12.80 -16.69
N THR A 62 -9.14 13.25 -17.50
CA THR A 62 -8.69 12.53 -18.71
C THR A 62 -7.83 11.31 -18.35
N ARG A 63 -7.12 11.38 -17.22
CA ARG A 63 -6.29 10.32 -16.68
C ARG A 63 -6.97 9.51 -15.59
N TRP A 64 -7.73 10.15 -14.71
CA TRP A 64 -8.35 9.53 -13.54
C TRP A 64 -9.86 9.39 -13.74
N LYS A 65 -10.38 8.19 -13.53
CA LYS A 65 -11.81 7.92 -13.44
C LYS A 65 -12.18 7.81 -11.96
N GLN A 66 -13.00 8.73 -11.48
CA GLN A 66 -13.56 8.64 -10.13
C GLN A 66 -14.53 7.44 -10.07
N LEU A 67 -14.26 6.51 -9.16
CA LEU A 67 -15.07 5.31 -8.96
C LEU A 67 -16.13 5.54 -7.89
N ARG A 68 -15.75 6.14 -6.77
CA ARG A 68 -16.63 6.35 -5.63
C ARG A 68 -16.17 7.53 -4.80
N THR A 69 -17.12 8.26 -4.23
CA THR A 69 -16.86 9.22 -3.15
C THR A 69 -17.69 8.82 -1.94
N GLN A 70 -17.06 8.83 -0.78
CA GLN A 70 -17.70 8.56 0.49
C GLN A 70 -17.18 9.55 1.53
N THR A 71 -18.10 10.36 2.07
CA THR A 71 -17.82 11.33 3.12
C THR A 71 -16.70 12.30 2.73
N ASN A 72 -15.49 12.10 3.24
CA ASN A 72 -14.31 12.92 3.07
C ASN A 72 -13.22 12.27 2.22
N ALA A 73 -13.52 11.16 1.53
CA ALA A 73 -12.59 10.45 0.67
C ALA A 73 -13.20 10.09 -0.70
N SER A 74 -12.37 10.13 -1.73
CA SER A 74 -12.69 9.74 -3.10
C SER A 74 -11.70 8.69 -3.59
N LEU A 75 -12.22 7.66 -4.24
CA LEU A 75 -11.47 6.58 -4.88
C LEU A 75 -11.48 6.79 -6.39
N TYR A 76 -10.30 6.71 -6.99
CA TYR A 76 -10.06 6.86 -8.42
C TYR A 76 -9.33 5.64 -8.97
N SER A 77 -9.59 5.33 -10.24
CA SER A 77 -8.78 4.40 -11.03
C SER A 77 -8.10 5.15 -12.16
N GLU A 78 -6.83 4.85 -12.40
CA GLU A 78 -6.15 5.35 -13.60
C GLU A 78 -6.81 4.74 -14.85
N ARG A 79 -7.13 5.58 -15.83
CA ARG A 79 -7.64 5.16 -17.13
C ARG A 79 -6.45 4.63 -17.92
N THR A 80 -6.46 3.33 -18.17
CA THR A 80 -5.54 2.70 -19.09
C THR A 80 -6.14 2.70 -20.49
N SER A 81 -5.33 3.06 -21.48
CA SER A 81 -5.64 2.77 -22.89
C SER A 81 -5.02 1.43 -23.22
N ASP A 82 -5.62 0.68 -24.16
CA ASP A 82 -5.20 -0.68 -24.55
C ASP A 82 -3.72 -0.83 -24.96
N THR A 83 -3.02 0.28 -25.18
CA THR A 83 -1.62 0.33 -25.61
C THR A 83 -0.63 0.84 -24.55
N ASN A 84 -1.08 1.27 -23.37
CA ASN A 84 -0.20 1.96 -22.43
C ASN A 84 -0.33 1.42 -21.00
N THR A 85 0.81 1.10 -20.38
CA THR A 85 0.88 0.78 -18.96
C THR A 85 0.46 2.02 -18.14
N PRO A 86 -0.23 1.82 -16.99
CA PRO A 86 -0.57 2.92 -16.09
C PRO A 86 0.71 3.66 -15.68
N ARG A 87 0.69 5.00 -15.69
CA ARG A 87 1.90 5.80 -15.39
C ARG A 87 2.32 5.66 -13.92
N ASP A 88 1.37 5.43 -13.03
CA ASP A 88 1.64 5.23 -11.60
C ASP A 88 1.85 3.74 -11.25
N LEU A 89 1.97 2.87 -12.26
CA LEU A 89 2.41 1.49 -12.04
C LEU A 89 3.93 1.47 -11.87
N HIS A 90 4.40 1.68 -10.65
CA HIS A 90 5.83 1.65 -10.34
C HIS A 90 6.39 0.25 -10.10
N LEU A 91 5.54 -0.78 -10.11
CA LEU A 91 5.91 -2.17 -9.80
C LEU A 91 6.99 -2.72 -10.75
N PRO A 92 7.92 -3.55 -10.24
CA PRO A 92 8.95 -4.15 -11.06
C PRO A 92 8.36 -5.23 -11.98
N GLY A 93 8.90 -5.33 -13.20
CA GLY A 93 8.52 -6.32 -14.20
C GLY A 93 7.54 -5.77 -15.24
N ASP A 94 7.73 -6.16 -16.50
CA ASP A 94 6.98 -5.62 -17.65
C ASP A 94 5.79 -6.50 -18.07
N ASN A 95 5.57 -7.64 -17.41
CA ASN A 95 4.60 -8.67 -17.79
C ASN A 95 3.35 -8.65 -16.90
N TRP A 96 2.72 -7.49 -16.73
CA TRP A 96 1.46 -7.38 -16.00
C TRP A 96 0.27 -7.54 -16.95
N ASP A 97 -0.53 -8.58 -16.75
CA ASP A 97 -1.82 -8.71 -17.44
C ASP A 97 -2.85 -7.75 -16.81
N ASN A 98 -3.30 -6.78 -17.61
CA ASN A 98 -4.34 -5.80 -17.26
C ASN A 98 -4.13 -5.11 -15.89
N PRO A 99 -3.00 -4.42 -15.67
CA PRO A 99 -2.75 -3.75 -14.40
C PRO A 99 -3.79 -2.63 -14.15
N CYS A 100 -4.21 -2.50 -12.90
CA CYS A 100 -5.11 -1.44 -12.45
C CYS A 100 -4.43 -0.67 -11.32
N VAL A 101 -4.30 0.66 -11.48
CA VAL A 101 -3.84 1.55 -10.42
C VAL A 101 -5.05 2.23 -9.79
N LEU A 102 -5.14 2.13 -8.47
CA LEU A 102 -6.16 2.78 -7.66
C LEU A 102 -5.51 3.84 -6.77
N LEU A 103 -6.18 4.98 -6.66
CA LEU A 103 -5.76 6.09 -5.81
C LEU A 103 -6.93 6.50 -4.93
N ALA A 104 -6.74 6.45 -3.61
CA ALA A 104 -7.68 7.01 -2.64
C ALA A 104 -7.13 8.35 -2.16
N VAL A 105 -7.95 9.40 -2.21
CA VAL A 105 -7.60 10.73 -1.72
C VAL A 105 -8.68 11.22 -0.78
N GLY A 106 -8.31 11.71 0.39
CA GLY A 106 -9.25 12.22 1.37
C GLY A 106 -8.56 12.91 2.52
N THR A 107 -9.35 13.35 3.49
CA THR A 107 -8.85 13.93 4.74
C THR A 107 -9.06 12.95 5.89
N ILE A 108 -8.24 13.03 6.94
CA ILE A 108 -8.43 12.28 8.18
C ILE A 108 -8.42 13.28 9.33
N GLU A 109 -9.47 13.29 10.13
CA GLU A 109 -9.56 14.11 11.34
C GLU A 109 -8.82 13.42 12.49
N SER A 110 -7.49 13.42 12.44
CA SER A 110 -6.65 12.86 13.49
C SER A 110 -5.29 13.55 13.50
N ASN A 111 -4.55 13.43 14.60
CA ASN A 111 -3.15 13.80 14.60
C ASN A 111 -2.33 12.73 13.85
N LEU A 112 -1.14 13.11 13.40
CA LEU A 112 -0.26 12.21 12.63
C LEU A 112 0.02 10.92 13.39
N SER A 113 0.33 11.00 14.69
CA SER A 113 0.61 9.82 15.53
C SER A 113 -0.55 8.83 15.56
N GLY A 114 -1.79 9.32 15.62
CA GLY A 114 -2.99 8.48 15.60
C GLY A 114 -3.24 7.85 14.23
N VAL A 115 -2.91 8.55 13.14
CA VAL A 115 -2.93 7.96 11.79
C VAL A 115 -1.87 6.86 11.69
N MET A 116 -0.64 7.15 12.12
CA MET A 116 0.49 6.23 12.07
C MET A 116 0.23 4.95 12.86
N PHE A 117 -0.29 5.07 14.08
CA PHE A 117 -0.66 3.92 14.90
C PHE A 117 -1.75 3.06 14.25
N GLY A 118 -2.70 3.67 13.52
CA GLY A 118 -3.72 2.93 12.79
C GLY A 118 -3.21 2.25 11.51
N LEU A 119 -2.07 2.69 10.99
CA LEU A 119 -1.44 2.12 9.79
C LEU A 119 -0.39 1.07 10.11
N GLU A 120 0.24 1.16 11.27
CA GLU A 120 1.29 0.26 11.71
C GLU A 120 0.78 -1.19 11.81
N THR A 121 1.52 -2.11 11.21
CA THR A 121 1.26 -3.55 11.29
C THR A 121 2.59 -4.25 11.62
N PRO A 122 2.98 -4.31 12.90
CA PRO A 122 4.30 -4.79 13.31
C PRO A 122 4.51 -6.29 13.06
N ASP A 123 3.41 -7.05 12.97
CA ASP A 123 3.41 -8.48 12.68
C ASP A 123 2.21 -8.89 11.81
N PHE A 124 2.22 -10.15 11.36
CA PHE A 124 1.13 -10.67 10.53
C PHE A 124 -0.22 -10.70 11.26
N LEU A 125 -0.24 -10.94 12.58
CA LEU A 125 -1.47 -10.93 13.37
C LEU A 125 -2.14 -9.55 13.32
N SER A 126 -1.35 -8.48 13.37
CA SER A 126 -1.83 -7.11 13.23
C SER A 126 -2.42 -6.86 11.84
N ILE A 127 -1.78 -7.38 10.78
CA ILE A 127 -2.32 -7.32 9.41
C ILE A 127 -3.67 -8.07 9.33
N GLN A 128 -3.73 -9.28 9.88
CA GLN A 128 -4.93 -10.12 9.88
C GLN A 128 -6.10 -9.44 10.61
N VAL A 129 -5.87 -8.99 11.86
CA VAL A 129 -6.88 -8.29 12.67
C VAL A 129 -7.40 -7.05 11.94
N ARG A 130 -6.50 -6.27 11.31
CA ARG A 130 -6.87 -5.10 10.52
C ARG A 130 -7.74 -5.47 9.33
N SER A 131 -7.36 -6.51 8.58
CA SER A 131 -8.12 -6.99 7.41
C SER A 131 -9.51 -7.49 7.78
N GLU A 132 -9.62 -8.27 8.86
CA GLU A 132 -10.90 -8.81 9.34
C GLU A 132 -11.81 -7.71 9.91
N THR A 133 -11.25 -6.80 10.70
CA THR A 133 -12.03 -5.75 11.39
C THR A 133 -12.49 -4.67 10.41
N LEU A 134 -11.61 -4.20 9.54
CA LEU A 134 -11.88 -3.07 8.64
C LEU A 134 -12.40 -3.54 7.28
N GLY A 135 -11.72 -4.52 6.69
CA GLY A 135 -12.03 -5.04 5.36
C GLY A 135 -13.13 -6.08 5.33
N LYS A 136 -13.47 -6.68 6.48
CA LYS A 136 -14.34 -7.88 6.57
C LYS A 136 -13.85 -9.00 5.66
N GLN A 137 -12.53 -9.08 5.51
CA GLN A 137 -11.85 -10.04 4.65
C GLN A 137 -10.89 -10.86 5.52
N PRO A 138 -11.16 -12.17 5.69
CA PRO A 138 -10.20 -13.05 6.34
C PRO A 138 -8.94 -13.12 5.48
N LEU A 139 -7.81 -12.95 6.14
CA LEU A 139 -6.49 -12.99 5.52
C LEU A 139 -5.69 -14.08 6.23
N ASP A 140 -5.10 -14.98 5.45
CA ASP A 140 -4.13 -15.94 5.93
C ASP A 140 -2.74 -15.55 5.43
N GLY A 141 -1.66 -15.95 6.11
CA GLY A 141 -0.34 -15.46 5.75
C GLY A 141 0.72 -15.52 6.84
N ALA A 142 1.90 -15.01 6.50
CA ALA A 142 3.04 -14.92 7.40
C ALA A 142 4.07 -13.91 6.90
N VAL A 143 4.78 -13.28 7.84
CA VAL A 143 6.04 -12.58 7.55
C VAL A 143 7.12 -13.64 7.33
N LEU A 144 7.65 -13.72 6.12
CA LEU A 144 8.66 -14.70 5.71
C LEU A 144 10.08 -14.27 6.08
N ALA A 145 10.37 -12.97 6.00
CA ALA A 145 11.64 -12.37 6.38
C ALA A 145 11.45 -10.90 6.81
N GLN A 146 12.10 -10.50 7.91
CA GLN A 146 12.18 -9.09 8.33
C GLN A 146 13.56 -8.54 7.96
N LEU A 147 13.58 -7.50 7.13
CA LEU A 147 14.80 -6.84 6.63
C LEU A 147 15.18 -5.61 7.46
N ALA A 148 14.19 -4.92 8.02
CA ALA A 148 14.34 -3.85 8.99
C ALA A 148 13.13 -3.87 9.93
N GLY A 149 13.40 -3.78 11.23
CA GLY A 149 12.37 -3.76 12.27
C GLY A 149 12.22 -2.40 12.92
N LEU A 150 11.13 -2.25 13.67
CA LEU A 150 10.80 -1.07 14.43
C LEU A 150 11.86 -0.88 15.52
N THR A 151 12.41 0.32 15.65
CA THR A 151 13.38 0.65 16.71
C THR A 151 12.82 1.76 17.58
N GLU A 152 13.38 1.99 18.79
CA GLU A 152 12.97 3.12 19.63
C GLU A 152 13.15 4.47 18.92
N ALA A 153 14.15 4.58 18.04
CA ALA A 153 14.40 5.78 17.24
C ALA A 153 13.44 5.91 16.06
N ASP A 154 13.09 4.78 15.43
CA ASP A 154 12.23 4.71 14.25
C ASP A 154 11.06 3.72 14.49
N PRO A 155 10.03 4.12 15.27
CA PRO A 155 8.95 3.24 15.71
C PRO A 155 7.92 2.94 14.62
N PHE A 156 8.10 3.44 13.40
CA PHE A 156 7.21 3.17 12.26
C PHE A 156 7.95 2.56 11.07
N GLN A 157 9.22 2.22 11.25
CA GLN A 157 10.01 1.60 10.20
C GLN A 157 9.81 0.09 10.23
N PHE A 158 9.20 -0.43 9.18
CA PHE A 158 9.12 -1.87 8.95
C PHE A 158 9.42 -2.17 7.49
N MET A 159 10.34 -3.11 7.27
CA MET A 159 10.61 -3.68 5.95
C MET A 159 10.62 -5.19 6.05
N GLY A 160 9.77 -5.85 5.29
CA GLY A 160 9.63 -7.29 5.33
C GLY A 160 9.09 -7.89 4.05
N VAL A 161 9.31 -9.19 3.90
CA VAL A 161 8.69 -10.01 2.87
C VAL A 161 7.55 -10.76 3.54
N THR A 162 6.33 -10.53 3.07
CA THR A 162 5.11 -11.11 3.65
C THR A 162 4.39 -11.93 2.58
N TRP A 163 4.04 -13.16 2.93
CA TRP A 163 3.12 -13.96 2.14
C TRP A 163 1.71 -13.79 2.70
N MET A 164 0.75 -13.52 1.82
CA MET A 164 -0.65 -13.30 2.20
C MET A 164 -1.59 -13.96 1.21
N VAL A 165 -2.65 -14.57 1.71
CA VAL A 165 -3.73 -15.18 0.94
C VAL A 165 -5.02 -14.48 1.33
N GLY A 166 -5.58 -13.76 0.36
CA GLY A 166 -6.89 -13.15 0.50
C GLY A 166 -7.96 -14.16 0.15
N GLU A 167 -8.79 -14.54 1.13
CA GLU A 167 -10.03 -15.25 0.85
C GLU A 167 -11.14 -14.24 0.54
N GLN A 168 -11.70 -14.34 -0.67
CA GLN A 168 -12.80 -13.48 -1.09
C GLN A 168 -14.06 -13.85 -0.28
N SER A 169 -14.77 -12.85 0.27
CA SER A 169 -16.04 -13.12 0.95
C SER A 169 -17.17 -13.43 -0.04
N TRP A 170 -18.17 -14.17 0.42
CA TRP A 170 -19.38 -14.44 -0.36
C TRP A 170 -20.08 -13.13 -0.74
N PRO A 171 -20.54 -12.94 -2.00
CA PRO A 171 -20.66 -13.94 -3.06
C PRO A 171 -19.49 -13.98 -4.06
N LEU A 172 -18.46 -13.13 -3.89
CA LEU A 172 -17.40 -12.97 -4.88
C LEU A 172 -16.52 -14.22 -5.02
N ASN A 173 -16.42 -15.05 -3.98
CA ASN A 173 -15.72 -16.35 -4.02
C ASN A 173 -16.30 -17.37 -5.01
N LYS A 174 -17.52 -17.16 -5.54
CA LYS A 174 -18.09 -18.02 -6.58
C LYS A 174 -17.53 -17.75 -7.99
N VAL A 175 -16.94 -16.58 -8.20
CA VAL A 175 -16.44 -16.12 -9.51
C VAL A 175 -14.93 -15.89 -9.46
N VAL A 176 -14.40 -15.49 -8.31
CA VAL A 176 -12.98 -15.23 -8.09
C VAL A 176 -12.42 -16.31 -7.17
N ARG A 177 -11.46 -17.10 -7.67
CA ARG A 177 -10.71 -18.05 -6.85
C ARG A 177 -9.86 -17.28 -5.82
N PRO A 178 -9.58 -17.86 -4.64
CA PRO A 178 -8.59 -17.31 -3.70
C PRO A 178 -7.29 -17.00 -4.45
N ARG A 179 -6.68 -15.85 -4.14
CA ARG A 179 -5.43 -15.40 -4.77
C ARG A 179 -4.33 -15.42 -3.72
N ASP A 180 -3.24 -16.11 -4.06
CA ASP A 180 -2.00 -16.06 -3.30
C ASP A 180 -1.21 -14.84 -3.76
N PHE A 181 -0.78 -14.02 -2.81
CA PHE A 181 0.08 -12.88 -3.06
C PHE A 181 1.38 -13.04 -2.27
N MET A 182 2.50 -12.87 -2.96
CA MET A 182 3.77 -12.57 -2.29
C MET A 182 4.00 -11.07 -2.41
N GLN A 183 4.02 -10.40 -1.26
CA GLN A 183 4.17 -8.96 -1.19
C GLN A 183 5.47 -8.61 -0.48
N GLN A 184 6.26 -7.74 -1.09
CA GLN A 184 7.31 -7.03 -0.36
C GLN A 184 6.70 -5.74 0.16
N GLU A 185 6.78 -5.55 1.48
CA GLU A 185 6.20 -4.40 2.14
C GLU A 185 7.29 -3.54 2.77
N LEU A 186 7.14 -2.23 2.54
CA LEU A 186 7.89 -1.21 3.24
C LEU A 186 6.93 -0.16 3.75
N SER A 187 6.94 -0.05 5.06
CA SER A 187 6.45 1.13 5.74
C SER A 187 7.68 1.96 6.11
N VAL A 188 7.92 3.02 5.33
CA VAL A 188 8.88 4.07 5.68
C VAL A 188 8.13 5.38 5.68
N VAL A 189 8.07 6.00 6.84
CA VAL A 189 7.58 7.37 6.98
C VAL A 189 8.77 8.27 7.19
N ARG A 190 9.07 9.05 6.16
CA ARG A 190 10.07 10.11 6.23
C ARG A 190 9.33 11.39 6.62
N MET A 191 9.59 11.90 7.81
CA MET A 191 9.14 13.23 8.22
C MET A 191 9.73 14.25 7.25
N GLY A 192 8.87 14.93 6.48
CA GLY A 192 9.25 16.16 5.80
C GLY A 192 9.58 17.19 6.87
N SER A 193 10.85 17.59 6.98
CA SER A 193 11.25 18.70 7.82
C SER A 193 10.74 20.00 7.20
N GLU A 194 9.48 20.33 7.47
CA GLU A 194 8.96 21.67 7.28
C GLU A 194 8.12 22.06 8.49
N LEU A 195 8.80 22.75 9.41
CA LEU A 195 8.35 23.86 10.27
C LEU A 195 9.10 23.79 11.60
N ASP A 196 10.38 24.17 11.56
CA ASP A 196 10.97 24.91 12.68
C ASP A 196 11.75 26.10 12.13
N THR A 197 11.01 27.13 11.75
CA THR A 197 11.54 28.50 11.72
C THR A 197 10.38 29.50 11.90
N ARG A 198 10.15 29.81 13.19
CA ARG A 198 9.66 31.08 13.76
C ARG A 198 8.28 31.62 13.37
#